data_AF-A0A972U1E5-F1
#
_entry.id   AF-A0A972U1E5-F1
#
_cell.length_a   1.000
_cell.length_b   1.000
_cell.length_c   1.000
_cell.angle_alpha   90.00
_cell.angle_beta   90.00
_cell.angle_gamma   90.00
#
_symmetry.space_group_name_H-M   'P 1'
#
loop_
_entity.id
_entity.type
_entity.pdbx_description
1 polymer ?
#
loop_
_entity_poly.entity_id
_entity_poly.type
_entity_poly.pdbx_seq_one_letter_code
_entity_poly.pdbx_strand_id
1 'polypeptide(L)'
;MALLTTLFGTPLLIRALRAHGYSQAIRISVEGEQYPEHEGKRGTPSMGGAAIILAVVLGYIASHLVSGRGPTASGLMALYLIVGLGLVGLTDDYLKIFRRRATGMRARTKLVGQAMVALTFAWFITQFPDVDGVTPASRAISFIRDTPLVLPTAIFVLWIWFLVTATTNAVNLTDGLDGLATGASMMTFMAYTLISVWQYGQSCSFEVFTRCYT
;
A
#
# COMPACT_ATOMS: atom_id res chain seq x y z
N MET A 1 7.03 -10.16 11.69
CA MET A 1 8.12 -10.38 10.72
C MET A 1 8.42 -9.16 9.87
N ALA A 2 7.41 -8.47 9.29
CA ALA A 2 7.60 -7.27 8.47
C ALA A 2 8.44 -6.15 9.15
N LEU A 3 8.23 -5.89 10.44
CA LEU A 3 9.00 -4.91 11.23
C LEU A 3 10.48 -5.29 11.35
N LEU A 4 10.78 -6.56 11.63
CA LEU A 4 12.16 -7.05 11.74
C LEU A 4 12.83 -7.04 10.36
N THR A 5 12.13 -7.48 9.31
CA THR A 5 12.67 -7.43 7.94
C THR A 5 12.86 -6.00 7.43
N THR A 6 12.05 -5.02 7.84
CA THR A 6 12.31 -3.61 7.50
C THR A 6 13.42 -3.02 8.37
N LEU A 7 13.41 -3.24 9.69
CA LEU A 7 14.42 -2.68 10.60
C LEU A 7 15.84 -3.14 10.23
N PHE A 8 16.01 -4.43 9.89
CA PHE A 8 17.31 -4.98 9.50
C PHE A 8 17.55 -4.93 7.98
N GLY A 9 16.51 -5.11 7.15
CA GLY A 9 16.64 -5.15 5.70
C GLY A 9 16.77 -3.78 5.05
N THR A 10 16.15 -2.73 5.59
CA THR A 10 16.23 -1.36 5.04
C THR A 10 17.67 -0.81 5.06
N PRO A 11 18.45 -0.89 6.16
CA PRO A 11 19.84 -0.41 6.14
C PRO A 11 20.75 -1.25 5.22
N LEU A 12 20.49 -2.56 5.10
CA LEU A 12 21.21 -3.46 4.18
C LEU A 12 20.89 -3.15 2.71
N LEU A 13 19.63 -2.93 2.38
CA LEU A 13 19.17 -2.55 1.06
C LEU A 13 19.69 -1.16 0.66
N ILE A 14 19.69 -0.19 1.58
CA ILE A 14 20.28 1.13 1.35
C ILE A 14 21.78 1.00 1.05
N ARG A 15 22.52 0.15 1.78
CA ARG A 15 23.94 -0.13 1.50
C ARG A 15 24.14 -0.79 0.14
N ALA A 16 23.31 -1.77 -0.22
CA ALA A 16 23.39 -2.48 -1.50
C ALA A 16 23.06 -1.58 -2.71
N LEU A 17 22.04 -0.72 -2.58
CA LEU A 17 21.66 0.26 -3.60
C LEU A 17 22.72 1.36 -3.76
N ARG A 18 23.36 1.77 -2.66
CA ARG A 18 24.49 2.71 -2.68
C ARG A 18 25.74 2.08 -3.32
N ALA A 19 25.98 0.79 -3.09
CA ALA A 19 27.08 0.03 -3.70
C ALA A 19 26.91 -0.21 -5.22
N HIS A 20 25.67 -0.31 -5.70
CA HIS A 20 25.36 -0.44 -7.14
C HIS A 20 25.21 0.90 -7.88
N GLY A 21 25.52 2.03 -7.23
CA GLY A 21 25.56 3.34 -7.88
C GLY A 21 24.20 3.94 -8.23
N TYR A 22 23.09 3.41 -7.70
CA TYR A 22 21.74 3.96 -7.90
C TYR A 22 21.46 5.23 -7.06
N SER A 23 22.50 5.96 -6.67
CA SER A 23 22.40 7.32 -6.12
C SER A 23 22.03 8.29 -7.26
N GLN A 24 20.85 8.91 -7.16
CA GLN A 24 20.21 9.68 -8.23
C GLN A 24 21.12 10.64 -9.01
N ALA A 25 20.88 10.66 -10.34
CA ALA A 25 21.27 11.75 -11.23
C ALA A 25 20.36 12.98 -11.03
N ILE A 26 20.93 14.01 -10.40
CA ILE A 26 20.79 15.46 -10.63
C ILE A 26 19.46 15.95 -11.24
N ARG A 27 18.66 16.68 -10.45
CA ARG A 27 17.82 17.80 -10.93
C ARG A 27 18.74 19.01 -11.07
N ILE A 28 18.98 19.45 -12.31
CA ILE A 28 19.56 20.78 -12.57
C ILE A 28 18.40 21.76 -12.41
N SER A 29 18.49 22.64 -11.42
CA SER A 29 17.60 23.78 -11.25
C SER A 29 17.69 24.66 -12.51
N VAL A 30 16.54 24.95 -13.11
CA VAL A 30 16.40 25.98 -14.14
C VAL A 30 16.88 27.31 -13.54
N GLU A 31 17.63 28.09 -14.30
CA GLU A 31 18.12 29.42 -13.90
C GLU A 31 16.96 30.30 -13.38
N GLY A 32 17.04 30.74 -12.13
CA GLY A 32 16.23 31.86 -11.62
C GLY A 32 15.52 31.67 -10.27
N GLU A 33 15.31 30.44 -9.77
CA GLU A 33 14.62 30.23 -8.48
C GLU A 33 15.52 29.55 -7.45
N GLN A 34 16.05 30.37 -6.54
CA GLN A 34 16.90 29.94 -5.44
C GLN A 34 16.02 29.45 -4.28
N TYR A 35 15.70 28.16 -4.25
CA TYR A 35 15.09 27.53 -3.08
C TYR A 35 16.13 27.45 -1.94
N PRO A 36 15.84 27.99 -0.74
CA PRO A 36 16.77 27.91 0.37
C PRO A 36 16.84 26.48 0.91
N GLU A 37 18.07 25.97 1.04
CA GLU A 37 18.50 24.88 1.93
C GLU A 37 17.88 23.48 1.74
N HIS A 38 18.25 22.75 0.68
CA HIS A 38 18.17 21.28 0.66
C HIS A 38 19.46 20.60 0.14
N GLU A 39 20.64 21.16 0.44
CA GLU A 39 21.95 20.53 0.17
C GLU A 39 22.14 19.18 0.93
N GLY A 40 21.39 18.96 2.03
CA GLY A 40 21.46 17.76 2.87
C GLY A 40 20.74 16.52 2.34
N LYS A 41 19.93 16.63 1.26
CA LYS A 41 19.23 15.51 0.62
C LYS A 41 20.02 14.94 -0.58
N ARG A 42 21.35 15.05 -0.54
CA ARG A 42 22.25 14.47 -1.54
C ARG A 42 22.25 12.94 -1.45
N GLY A 43 21.83 12.27 -2.52
CA GLY A 43 22.18 10.87 -2.81
C GLY A 43 21.27 9.78 -2.23
N THR A 44 20.11 10.10 -1.66
CA THR A 44 19.12 9.10 -1.25
C THR A 44 18.22 8.71 -2.43
N PRO A 45 18.14 7.43 -2.82
CA PRO A 45 17.30 7.02 -3.95
C PRO A 45 15.82 7.30 -3.62
N SER A 46 15.17 8.14 -4.44
CA SER A 46 13.73 8.43 -4.46
C SER A 46 12.80 7.21 -4.67
N MET A 47 13.33 5.98 -4.61
CA MET A 47 12.58 4.73 -4.71
C MET A 47 12.36 4.07 -3.34
N GLY A 48 12.30 4.85 -2.26
CA GLY A 48 12.03 4.33 -0.91
C GLY A 48 10.76 3.47 -0.83
N GLY A 49 9.73 3.82 -1.60
CA GLY A 49 8.51 3.01 -1.73
C GLY A 49 8.76 1.61 -2.31
N ALA A 50 9.69 1.45 -3.26
CA ALA A 50 10.03 0.14 -3.82
C ALA A 50 10.71 -0.76 -2.78
N ALA A 51 11.56 -0.20 -1.93
CA ALA A 51 12.16 -0.90 -0.80
C ALA A 51 11.09 -1.41 0.20
N ILE A 52 10.08 -0.57 0.49
CA ILE A 52 8.96 -0.95 1.37
C ILE A 52 8.15 -2.08 0.74
N ILE A 53 7.78 -1.97 -0.55
CA ILE A 53 7.00 -3.01 -1.25
C ILE A 53 7.78 -4.34 -1.24
N LEU A 54 9.07 -4.30 -1.56
CA LEU A 54 9.92 -5.50 -1.53
C LEU A 54 9.96 -6.12 -0.13
N ALA A 55 10.12 -5.30 0.92
CA ALA A 55 10.12 -5.78 2.30
C ALA A 55 8.77 -6.39 2.72
N VAL A 56 7.64 -5.83 2.27
CA VAL A 56 6.30 -6.38 2.53
C VAL A 56 6.12 -7.72 1.83
N VAL A 57 6.50 -7.83 0.54
CA VAL A 57 6.40 -9.08 -0.23
C VAL A 57 7.25 -10.18 0.40
N LEU A 58 8.53 -9.89 0.69
CA LEU A 58 9.42 -10.85 1.33
C LEU A 58 8.95 -11.21 2.75
N GLY A 59 8.45 -10.24 3.52
CA GLY A 59 7.90 -10.46 4.85
C GLY A 59 6.67 -11.36 4.83
N TYR A 60 5.78 -11.20 3.84
CA TYR A 60 4.61 -12.07 3.65
C TYR A 60 5.03 -13.51 3.33
N ILE A 61 5.95 -13.69 2.36
CA ILE A 61 6.45 -15.01 1.97
C ILE A 61 7.14 -15.69 3.16
N ALA A 62 8.05 -15.00 3.84
CA ALA A 62 8.74 -15.53 5.01
C ALA A 62 7.77 -15.91 6.13
N SER A 63 6.73 -15.11 6.36
CA SER A 63 5.70 -15.44 7.37
C SER A 63 4.96 -16.74 7.08
N HIS A 64 4.64 -17.01 5.80
CA HIS A 64 3.95 -18.23 5.40
C HIS A 64 4.88 -19.44 5.44
N LEU A 65 6.14 -19.27 5.03
CA LEU A 65 7.17 -20.32 5.15
C LEU A 65 7.40 -20.75 6.60
N VAL A 66 7.49 -19.79 7.53
CA VAL A 66 7.68 -20.08 8.97
C VAL A 66 6.42 -20.67 9.60
N SER A 67 5.23 -20.19 9.22
CA SER A 67 3.98 -20.66 9.81
C SER A 67 3.50 -22.00 9.25
N GLY A 68 4.06 -22.47 8.12
CA GLY A 68 3.63 -23.68 7.43
C GLY A 68 2.21 -23.61 6.83
N ARG A 69 1.61 -22.41 6.81
CA ARG A 69 0.26 -22.17 6.27
C ARG A 69 0.36 -21.67 4.83
N GLY A 70 -0.53 -22.14 3.96
CA GLY A 70 -0.62 -21.66 2.58
C GLY A 70 -1.07 -20.20 2.48
N PRO A 71 -0.78 -19.51 1.36
CA PRO A 71 -1.18 -18.13 1.15
C PRO A 71 -2.70 -17.98 1.16
N THR A 72 -3.20 -16.99 1.90
CA THR A 72 -4.64 -16.69 1.98
C THR A 72 -5.10 -15.78 0.84
N ALA A 73 -6.35 -15.96 0.37
CA ALA A 73 -6.93 -15.11 -0.67
C ALA A 73 -6.89 -13.62 -0.28
N SER A 74 -7.24 -13.28 0.96
CA SER A 74 -7.19 -11.90 1.48
C SER A 74 -5.78 -11.32 1.46
N GLY A 75 -4.77 -12.11 1.84
CA GLY A 75 -3.37 -11.68 1.81
C GLY A 75 -2.86 -11.44 0.39
N LEU A 76 -3.21 -12.33 -0.55
CA LEU A 76 -2.86 -12.19 -1.95
C LEU A 76 -3.54 -10.97 -2.61
N MET A 77 -4.81 -10.70 -2.28
CA MET A 77 -5.51 -9.51 -2.78
C MET A 77 -4.89 -8.21 -2.24
N ALA A 78 -4.50 -8.19 -0.96
CA ALA A 78 -3.79 -7.04 -0.39
C ALA A 78 -2.43 -6.81 -1.09
N LEU A 79 -1.65 -7.89 -1.31
CA LEU A 79 -0.39 -7.81 -2.06
C LEU A 79 -0.59 -7.34 -3.50
N TYR A 80 -1.63 -7.85 -4.18
CA TYR A 80 -1.99 -7.41 -5.53
C TYR A 80 -2.20 -5.90 -5.59
N LEU A 81 -2.97 -5.34 -4.64
CA LEU A 81 -3.25 -3.91 -4.60
C LEU A 81 -1.99 -3.08 -4.31
N ILE A 82 -1.19 -3.50 -3.31
CA ILE A 82 0.06 -2.83 -2.92
C ILE A 82 1.06 -2.82 -4.07
N VAL A 83 1.30 -3.99 -4.68
CA VAL A 83 2.24 -4.12 -5.79
C VAL A 83 1.71 -3.38 -7.02
N GLY A 84 0.43 -3.53 -7.36
CA GLY A 84 -0.18 -2.87 -8.51
C GLY A 84 -0.09 -1.35 -8.46
N LEU A 85 -0.52 -0.73 -7.35
CA LEU A 85 -0.39 0.73 -7.18
C LEU A 85 1.07 1.16 -7.03
N GLY A 86 1.88 0.31 -6.39
CA GLY A 86 3.32 0.49 -6.28
C GLY A 86 4.03 0.58 -7.63
N LEU A 87 3.65 -0.27 -8.60
CA LEU A 87 4.18 -0.21 -9.97
C LEU A 87 3.77 1.07 -10.69
N VAL A 88 2.53 1.52 -10.50
CA VAL A 88 2.06 2.80 -11.07
C VAL A 88 2.87 3.97 -10.49
N GLY A 89 3.12 3.97 -9.18
CA GLY A 89 3.97 4.97 -8.50
C GLY A 89 5.43 4.90 -8.97
N LEU A 90 6.01 3.70 -9.01
CA LEU A 90 7.38 3.47 -9.48
C LEU A 90 7.57 3.94 -10.92
N THR A 91 6.56 3.78 -11.77
CA THR A 91 6.61 4.26 -13.16
C THR A 91 6.64 5.80 -13.22
N ASP A 92 5.89 6.48 -12.35
CA ASP A 92 5.92 7.95 -12.23
C ASP A 92 7.30 8.45 -11.79
N ASP A 93 7.87 7.81 -10.76
CA ASP A 93 9.19 8.16 -10.23
C ASP A 93 10.32 7.82 -11.21
N TYR A 94 10.23 6.69 -11.90
CA TYR A 94 11.14 6.33 -12.97
C TYR A 94 11.14 7.38 -14.09
N LEU A 95 9.96 7.87 -14.50
CA LEU A 95 9.85 8.91 -15.52
C LEU A 95 10.46 10.25 -15.09
N LYS A 96 10.31 10.62 -13.82
CA LYS A 96 10.92 11.83 -13.25
C LYS A 96 12.45 11.76 -13.26
N ILE A 97 13.00 10.62 -12.84
CA ILE A 97 14.46 10.44 -12.65
C ILE A 97 15.17 10.17 -13.98
N PHE A 98 14.76 9.12 -14.68
CA PHE A 98 15.50 8.63 -15.85
C PHE A 98 15.19 9.41 -17.13
N ARG A 99 13.94 9.90 -17.28
CA ARG A 99 13.54 10.67 -18.47
C ARG A 99 13.62 12.19 -18.28
N ARG A 100 14.14 12.66 -17.14
CA ARG A 100 14.32 14.09 -16.79
C ARG A 100 13.07 14.95 -17.06
N ARG A 101 11.88 14.37 -16.92
CA ARG A 101 10.61 15.11 -17.08
C ARG A 101 10.27 15.77 -15.75
N ALA A 102 10.35 17.09 -15.68
CA ALA A 102 10.05 17.87 -14.46
C ALA A 102 8.66 17.56 -13.88
N THR A 103 7.67 17.28 -14.74
CA THR A 103 6.28 17.02 -14.37
C THR A 103 5.96 15.54 -14.10
N GLY A 104 6.87 14.61 -14.38
CA GLY A 104 6.61 13.16 -14.24
C GLY A 104 5.63 12.57 -15.28
N MET A 105 4.83 11.58 -14.86
CA MET A 105 3.78 10.98 -15.69
C MET A 105 2.59 11.94 -15.83
N ARG A 106 1.95 11.96 -17.01
CA ARG A 106 0.72 12.74 -17.22
C ARG A 106 -0.36 12.30 -16.21
N ALA A 107 -1.03 13.25 -15.57
CA ALA A 107 -2.06 12.97 -14.56
C ALA A 107 -3.13 11.98 -15.05
N ARG A 108 -3.58 12.12 -16.31
CA ARG A 108 -4.55 11.19 -16.92
C ARG A 108 -4.02 9.75 -16.98
N THR A 109 -2.76 9.56 -17.35
CA THR A 109 -2.14 8.23 -17.43
C THR A 109 -1.97 7.62 -16.04
N LYS A 110 -1.61 8.43 -15.03
CA LYS A 110 -1.54 8.00 -13.63
C LYS A 110 -2.90 7.52 -13.13
N LEU A 111 -3.95 8.31 -13.36
CA LEU A 111 -5.32 7.98 -12.96
C LEU A 111 -5.83 6.73 -13.68
N VAL A 112 -5.54 6.55 -14.97
CA VAL A 112 -5.93 5.33 -15.70
C VAL A 112 -5.23 4.10 -15.13
N GLY A 113 -3.94 4.19 -14.81
CA GLY A 113 -3.21 3.09 -14.16
C GLY A 113 -3.77 2.73 -12.79
N GLN A 114 -4.04 3.72 -11.95
CA GLN A 114 -4.68 3.52 -10.65
C GLN A 114 -6.08 2.92 -10.80
N ALA A 115 -6.87 3.44 -11.75
CA ALA A 115 -8.22 2.97 -12.01
C ALA A 115 -8.23 1.52 -12.47
N MET A 116 -7.33 1.14 -13.37
CA MET A 116 -7.21 -0.24 -13.85
C MET A 116 -6.96 -1.20 -12.69
N VAL A 117 -5.95 -0.94 -11.86
CA VAL A 117 -5.61 -1.79 -10.70
C VAL A 117 -6.75 -1.84 -9.68
N ALA A 118 -7.39 -0.71 -9.41
CA ALA A 118 -8.45 -0.63 -8.40
C ALA A 118 -9.74 -1.31 -8.86
N LEU A 119 -10.12 -1.20 -10.14
CA LEU A 119 -11.32 -1.83 -10.69
C LEU A 119 -11.18 -3.35 -10.75
N THR A 120 -10.02 -3.86 -11.21
CA THR A 120 -9.74 -5.29 -11.22
C THR A 120 -9.69 -5.85 -9.80
N PHE A 121 -9.04 -5.15 -8.86
CA PHE A 121 -9.05 -5.51 -7.45
C PHE A 121 -10.47 -5.59 -6.89
N ALA A 122 -11.28 -4.55 -7.11
CA ALA A 122 -12.65 -4.46 -6.62
C ALA A 122 -13.57 -5.56 -7.16
N TRP A 123 -13.33 -6.00 -8.40
CA TRP A 123 -14.00 -7.16 -8.96
C TRP A 123 -13.54 -8.45 -8.26
N PHE A 124 -12.23 -8.72 -8.28
CA PHE A 124 -11.67 -9.99 -7.83
C PHE A 124 -11.79 -10.25 -6.33
N ILE A 125 -11.84 -9.21 -5.49
CA ILE A 125 -11.93 -9.38 -4.04
C ILE A 125 -13.22 -10.09 -3.58
N THR A 126 -14.24 -10.16 -4.43
CA THR A 126 -15.51 -10.87 -4.17
C THR A 126 -15.62 -12.23 -4.88
N GLN A 127 -14.58 -12.66 -5.59
CA GLN A 127 -14.61 -13.88 -6.43
C GLN A 127 -13.93 -15.10 -5.78
N PHE A 128 -13.36 -14.92 -4.59
CA PHE A 128 -12.63 -15.98 -3.87
C PHE A 128 -13.29 -16.32 -2.54
N PRO A 129 -14.44 -17.02 -2.53
CA PRO A 129 -15.07 -17.45 -1.28
C PRO A 129 -14.24 -18.55 -0.60
N ASP A 130 -14.16 -18.50 0.73
CA ASP A 130 -13.63 -19.59 1.55
C ASP A 130 -14.66 -20.73 1.69
N VAL A 131 -14.33 -21.78 2.45
CA VAL A 131 -15.19 -22.94 2.74
C VAL A 131 -16.57 -22.57 3.29
N ASP A 132 -16.65 -21.45 4.01
CA ASP A 132 -17.90 -20.90 4.58
C ASP A 132 -18.64 -19.95 3.63
N GLY A 133 -18.18 -19.82 2.37
CA GLY A 133 -18.75 -18.91 1.38
C GLY A 133 -18.40 -17.43 1.60
N VAL A 134 -17.56 -17.12 2.59
CA VAL A 134 -17.14 -15.76 2.92
C VAL A 134 -16.01 -15.31 1.99
N THR A 135 -16.20 -14.17 1.34
CA THR A 135 -15.19 -13.57 0.46
C THR A 135 -14.33 -12.56 1.23
N PRO A 136 -13.09 -12.26 0.76
CA PRO A 136 -12.20 -11.29 1.40
C PRO A 136 -12.79 -9.89 1.63
N ALA A 137 -13.80 -9.49 0.86
CA ALA A 137 -14.60 -8.31 1.13
C ALA A 137 -16.10 -8.63 1.12
N SER A 138 -16.84 -7.94 1.99
CA SER A 138 -18.30 -7.91 2.01
C SER A 138 -18.83 -6.69 1.27
N ARG A 139 -19.99 -6.85 0.61
CA ARG A 139 -20.74 -5.75 -0.02
C ARG A 139 -21.68 -5.03 0.95
N ALA A 140 -21.82 -5.56 2.17
CA ALA A 140 -22.59 -4.91 3.21
C ALA A 140 -21.86 -3.65 3.70
N ILE A 141 -22.60 -2.60 4.01
CA ILE A 141 -22.03 -1.41 4.65
C ILE A 141 -21.88 -1.69 6.13
N SER A 142 -20.68 -1.48 6.67
CA SER A 142 -20.39 -1.72 8.08
C SER A 142 -19.86 -0.44 8.72
N PHE A 143 -20.44 -0.05 9.84
CA PHE A 143 -19.89 1.02 10.71
C PHE A 143 -19.18 0.38 11.90
N ILE A 144 -19.97 -0.10 12.86
CA ILE A 144 -19.51 -0.91 14.00
C ILE A 144 -19.83 -2.39 13.76
N ARG A 145 -20.93 -2.65 13.04
CA ARG A 145 -21.37 -3.95 12.55
C ARG A 145 -21.98 -3.79 11.17
N ASP A 146 -22.10 -4.90 10.47
CA ASP A 146 -22.78 -4.99 9.18
C ASP A 146 -24.21 -4.48 9.33
N THR A 147 -24.57 -3.51 8.50
CA THR A 147 -25.95 -3.07 8.32
C THR A 147 -26.63 -3.99 7.31
N PRO A 148 -27.97 -4.10 7.32
CA PRO A 148 -28.69 -4.89 6.32
C PRO A 148 -28.58 -4.33 4.89
N LEU A 149 -27.93 -3.16 4.73
CA LEU A 149 -27.75 -2.51 3.45
C LEU A 149 -26.59 -3.16 2.68
N VAL A 150 -26.95 -4.00 1.70
CA VAL A 150 -26.02 -4.64 0.78
C VAL A 150 -25.96 -3.84 -0.52
N LEU A 151 -24.76 -3.39 -0.90
CA LEU A 151 -24.56 -2.63 -2.12
C LEU A 151 -24.66 -3.52 -3.37
N PRO A 152 -25.34 -3.05 -4.44
CA PRO A 152 -25.23 -3.66 -5.76
C PRO A 152 -23.76 -3.73 -6.21
N THR A 153 -23.39 -4.81 -6.91
CA THR A 153 -22.00 -5.08 -7.29
C THR A 153 -21.34 -3.93 -8.04
N ALA A 154 -22.06 -3.27 -8.96
CA ALA A 154 -21.53 -2.12 -9.69
C ALA A 154 -21.22 -0.93 -8.76
N ILE A 155 -22.10 -0.64 -7.80
CA ILE A 155 -21.89 0.45 -6.84
C ILE A 155 -20.73 0.12 -5.90
N PHE A 156 -20.65 -1.12 -5.43
CA PHE A 156 -19.51 -1.59 -4.63
C PHE A 156 -18.18 -1.44 -5.38
N VAL A 157 -18.11 -1.86 -6.65
CA VAL A 157 -16.89 -1.74 -7.46
C VAL A 157 -16.48 -0.28 -7.67
N LEU A 158 -17.44 0.60 -7.98
CA LEU A 158 -17.19 2.04 -8.12
C LEU A 158 -16.74 2.67 -6.81
N TRP A 159 -17.31 2.22 -5.69
CA TRP A 159 -16.94 2.70 -4.37
C TRP A 159 -15.50 2.34 -4.00
N ILE A 160 -15.09 1.09 -4.22
CA ILE A 160 -13.69 0.66 -3.99
C ILE A 160 -12.73 1.41 -4.92
N TRP A 161 -13.08 1.57 -6.20
CA TRP A 161 -12.27 2.36 -7.13
C TRP A 161 -12.05 3.79 -6.64
N PHE A 162 -13.12 4.44 -6.19
CA PHE A 162 -13.08 5.79 -5.64
C PHE A 162 -12.19 5.85 -4.39
N LEU A 163 -12.39 4.96 -3.41
CA LEU A 163 -11.58 4.92 -2.19
C LEU A 163 -10.09 4.73 -2.49
N VAL A 164 -9.74 3.73 -3.30
CA VAL A 164 -8.35 3.44 -3.65
C VAL A 164 -7.69 4.62 -4.35
N THR A 165 -8.38 5.20 -5.33
CA THR A 165 -7.85 6.34 -6.08
C THR A 165 -7.71 7.57 -5.18
N ALA A 166 -8.72 7.88 -4.37
CA ALA A 166 -8.71 9.00 -3.45
C ALA A 166 -7.57 8.88 -2.42
N THR A 167 -7.45 7.73 -1.74
CA THR A 167 -6.41 7.51 -0.74
C THR A 167 -5.01 7.57 -1.34
N THR A 168 -4.78 6.96 -2.52
CA THR A 168 -3.46 6.99 -3.17
C THR A 168 -3.04 8.41 -3.53
N ASN A 169 -3.97 9.23 -4.02
CA ASN A 169 -3.67 10.63 -4.35
C ASN A 169 -3.55 11.50 -3.09
N ALA A 170 -4.32 11.23 -2.03
CA ALA A 170 -4.21 11.91 -0.75
C ALA A 170 -2.84 11.70 -0.10
N VAL A 171 -2.35 10.46 -0.02
CA VAL A 171 -1.01 10.15 0.54
C VAL A 171 0.10 10.78 -0.31
N ASN A 172 -0.03 10.74 -1.65
CA ASN A 172 0.94 11.39 -2.54
C ASN A 172 0.94 12.92 -2.40
N LEU A 173 -0.14 13.54 -1.93
CA LEU A 173 -0.20 14.98 -1.65
C LEU A 173 0.43 15.33 -0.29
N THR A 174 0.35 14.43 0.69
CA THR A 174 0.91 14.64 2.04
C THR A 174 2.40 14.30 2.14
N ASP A 175 2.98 13.59 1.17
CA ASP A 175 4.40 13.20 1.12
C ASP A 175 5.35 14.32 0.67
N GLY A 176 4.95 15.60 0.84
CA GLY A 176 5.73 16.78 0.46
C GLY A 176 6.71 17.28 1.54
N LEU A 177 6.59 16.78 2.77
CA LEU A 177 7.43 17.13 3.91
C LEU A 177 8.10 15.87 4.48
N ASP A 178 9.34 16.00 4.96
CA ASP A 178 10.11 14.86 5.46
C ASP A 178 9.39 14.16 6.62
N GLY A 179 8.96 12.93 6.38
CA GLY A 179 8.37 12.06 7.41
C GLY A 179 6.88 12.29 7.70
N LEU A 180 6.20 13.25 7.06
CA LEU A 180 4.78 13.50 7.31
C LEU A 180 3.90 12.32 6.87
N ALA A 181 4.04 11.88 5.61
CA ALA A 181 3.27 10.75 5.09
C ALA A 181 3.64 9.44 5.80
N THR A 182 4.92 9.22 6.09
CA THR A 182 5.40 8.04 6.82
C THR A 182 4.85 8.01 8.26
N GLY A 183 4.87 9.13 8.97
CA GLY A 183 4.34 9.24 10.33
C GLY A 183 2.82 9.00 10.37
N ALA A 184 2.07 9.60 9.45
CA ALA A 184 0.63 9.36 9.33
C ALA A 184 0.31 7.89 9.05
N SER A 185 1.05 7.27 8.11
CA SER A 185 0.88 5.86 7.75
C SER A 185 1.18 4.93 8.94
N MET A 186 2.23 5.22 9.72
CA MET A 186 2.59 4.43 10.89
C MET A 186 1.46 4.41 11.94
N MET A 187 0.84 5.56 12.20
CA MET A 187 -0.30 5.66 13.13
C MET A 187 -1.51 4.87 12.62
N THR A 188 -1.81 4.95 11.32
CA THR A 188 -2.88 4.18 10.69
C THR A 188 -2.65 2.67 10.79
N PHE A 189 -1.44 2.18 10.49
CA PHE A 189 -1.11 0.76 10.60
C PHE A 189 -1.17 0.25 12.05
N MET A 190 -0.75 1.08 13.01
CA MET A 190 -0.86 0.75 14.42
C MET A 190 -2.33 0.59 14.85
N ALA A 191 -3.19 1.52 14.44
CA ALA A 191 -4.63 1.45 14.70
C ALA A 191 -5.25 0.18 14.10
N TYR A 192 -4.97 -0.13 12.83
CA TYR A 192 -5.47 -1.36 12.21
C TYR A 192 -4.97 -2.63 12.90
N THR A 193 -3.71 -2.66 13.32
CA THR A 193 -3.15 -3.80 14.06
C THR A 193 -3.89 -4.02 15.38
N LEU A 194 -4.14 -2.95 16.15
CA LEU A 194 -4.88 -3.02 17.40
C LEU A 194 -6.32 -3.51 17.18
N ILE A 195 -6.99 -2.99 16.16
CA ILE A 195 -8.35 -3.42 15.79
C ILE A 195 -8.37 -4.90 15.42
N SER A 196 -7.43 -5.36 14.59
CA SER A 196 -7.34 -6.77 14.19
C SER A 196 -7.08 -7.71 15.37
N VAL A 197 -6.18 -7.35 16.29
CA VAL A 197 -5.92 -8.15 17.50
C VAL A 197 -7.16 -8.19 18.40
N TRP A 198 -7.84 -7.06 18.56
CA TRP A 198 -9.07 -6.99 19.36
C TRP A 198 -10.20 -7.85 18.77
N GLN A 199 -10.43 -7.77 17.45
CA GLN A 199 -11.43 -8.59 16.77
C GLN A 199 -11.10 -10.08 16.85
N TYR A 200 -9.83 -10.46 16.67
CA TYR A 200 -9.39 -11.85 16.80
C TYR A 200 -9.68 -12.41 18.19
N GLY A 201 -9.43 -11.62 19.24
CA GLY A 201 -9.74 -11.99 20.63
C GLY A 201 -11.24 -12.02 20.97
N GLN A 202 -12.11 -11.59 20.06
CA GLN A 202 -13.57 -11.60 20.21
C GLN A 202 -14.25 -12.49 19.15
N SER A 203 -13.49 -13.38 18.51
CA SER A 203 -14.01 -14.24 17.44
C SER A 203 -14.97 -15.29 17.97
N CYS A 204 -16.12 -15.45 17.29
CA CYS A 204 -17.09 -16.50 17.55
C CYS A 204 -16.54 -17.92 17.30
N SER A 205 -15.37 -18.04 16.65
CA SER A 205 -14.71 -19.32 16.40
C SER A 205 -14.14 -19.96 17.68
N PHE A 206 -13.76 -19.15 18.67
CA PHE A 206 -13.15 -19.63 19.91
C PHE A 206 -14.16 -19.76 21.05
N GLU A 207 -15.01 -18.75 21.25
CA GLU A 207 -16.08 -18.76 22.26
C GLU A 207 -17.32 -18.02 21.74
N VAL A 208 -18.50 -18.63 21.89
CA VAL A 208 -19.77 -18.04 21.45
C VAL A 208 -20.41 -17.28 22.62
N PHE A 209 -20.38 -15.95 22.56
CA PHE A 209 -21.09 -15.04 23.46
C PHE A 209 -21.93 -14.04 22.65
N THR A 210 -22.89 -13.36 23.29
CA THR A 210 -23.97 -12.56 22.67
C THR A 210 -23.51 -11.43 21.72
N ARG A 211 -22.20 -11.16 21.63
CA ARG A 211 -21.60 -10.10 20.82
C ARG A 211 -20.27 -10.49 20.15
N CYS A 212 -19.94 -11.77 20.01
CA CYS A 212 -18.73 -12.18 19.30
C CYS A 212 -18.76 -11.72 17.82
N TYR A 213 -17.58 -11.61 17.20
CA TYR A 213 -17.41 -11.29 15.79
C TYR A 213 -17.24 -12.59 14.99
N THR A 214 -18.07 -12.77 13.97
CA THR A 214 -17.90 -13.82 12.95
C THR A 214 -16.86 -13.40 11.94
#